data_AF-A0A7S3MDL5-F1
#
_entry.id   AF-A0A7S3MDL5-F1
#
_cell.length_a   1.000
_cell.length_b   1.000
_cell.length_c   1.000
_cell.angle_alpha   90.00
_cell.angle_beta   90.00
_cell.angle_gamma   90.00
#
_symmetry.space_group_name_H-M   'P 1'
#
loop_
_entity.id
_entity.type
_entity.pdbx_description
1 polymer ?
#
loop_
_entity_poly.entity_id
_entity_poly.type
_entity_poly.pdbx_seq_one_letter_code
_entity_poly.pdbx_strand_id
1 'polypeptide(L)'
;IDENATQESVWVAVGVPILNKAFNGYNGTIFAYGQTGSGKTWSMQGSEGDDLQGIIPRMNNQLFVRVDEEMKKRPTVQFLITVSYFEIYNEVIFDLLDSSDRKKKSAAAKGGLEIKEHPVLGVYVKGLQEIVVE
;
A
#
# COMPACT_ATOMS: atom_id res chain seq x y z
N ILE A 1 -17.81 12.47 -3.37
CA ILE A 1 -17.92 11.51 -2.25
C ILE A 1 -18.52 12.30 -1.10
N ASP A 2 -19.77 12.01 -0.74
CA ASP A 2 -20.45 12.65 0.37
C ASP A 2 -20.36 11.77 1.64
N GLU A 3 -20.96 12.23 2.73
CA GLU A 3 -20.94 11.57 4.04
C GLU A 3 -21.67 10.22 4.09
N ASN A 4 -22.54 9.92 3.12
CA ASN A 4 -23.28 8.66 3.03
C ASN A 4 -22.62 7.67 2.05
N ALA A 5 -21.48 8.04 1.48
CA ALA A 5 -20.72 7.17 0.59
C ALA A 5 -20.28 5.89 1.31
N THR A 6 -20.65 4.74 0.73
CA THR A 6 -20.18 3.44 1.21
C THR A 6 -18.71 3.23 0.83
N GLN A 7 -18.02 2.33 1.54
CA GLN A 7 -16.64 1.96 1.22
C GLN A 7 -16.50 1.45 -0.23
N GLU A 8 -17.52 0.73 -0.72
CA GLU A 8 -17.58 0.30 -2.11
C GLU A 8 -17.64 1.48 -3.08
N SER A 9 -18.50 2.47 -2.82
CA SER A 9 -18.57 3.66 -3.68
C SER A 9 -17.26 4.45 -3.73
N VAL A 10 -16.54 4.53 -2.60
CA VAL A 10 -15.20 5.15 -2.51
C VAL A 10 -14.18 4.32 -3.30
N TRP A 11 -14.21 3.00 -3.15
CA TRP A 11 -13.36 2.07 -3.91
C TRP A 11 -13.54 2.21 -5.42
N VAL A 12 -14.79 2.21 -5.90
CA VAL A 12 -15.11 2.37 -7.33
C VAL A 12 -14.64 3.73 -7.85
N ALA A 13 -14.82 4.80 -7.06
CA ALA A 13 -14.46 6.15 -7.49
C ALA A 13 -12.94 6.40 -7.51
N VAL A 14 -12.18 5.82 -6.57
CA VAL A 14 -10.76 6.15 -6.35
C VAL A 14 -9.83 4.97 -6.64
N GLY A 15 -10.16 3.79 -6.11
CA GLY A 15 -9.29 2.61 -6.19
C GLY A 15 -9.27 1.96 -7.57
N VAL A 16 -10.45 1.73 -8.18
CA VAL A 16 -10.56 1.08 -9.50
C VAL A 16 -9.77 1.84 -10.59
N PRO A 17 -9.87 3.17 -10.73
CA PRO A 17 -9.09 3.90 -11.73
C PRO A 17 -7.57 3.78 -11.52
N ILE A 18 -7.11 3.73 -10.27
CA ILE A 18 -5.69 3.60 -9.94
C ILE A 18 -5.19 2.19 -10.24
N LEU A 19 -5.96 1.15 -9.88
CA LEU A 19 -5.63 -0.23 -10.23
C LEU A 19 -5.54 -0.41 -11.76
N ASN A 20 -6.49 0.13 -12.51
CA ASN A 20 -6.44 0.09 -13.98
C ASN A 20 -5.20 0.76 -14.55
N LYS A 21 -4.78 1.90 -13.98
CA LYS A 21 -3.54 2.58 -14.39
C LYS A 21 -2.30 1.75 -14.05
N ALA A 22 -2.27 1.08 -12.89
CA ALA A 22 -1.16 0.19 -12.51
C ALA A 22 -0.97 -0.95 -13.53
N PHE A 23 -2.06 -1.59 -13.96
CA PHE A 23 -1.99 -2.63 -15.01
C PHE A 23 -1.61 -2.11 -16.40
N ASN A 24 -1.73 -0.80 -16.64
CA ASN A 24 -1.25 -0.14 -17.86
C ASN A 24 0.21 0.34 -17.73
N GLY A 25 0.90 0.00 -16.64
CA GLY A 25 2.31 0.34 -16.42
C GLY A 25 2.54 1.74 -15.83
N TYR A 26 1.54 2.33 -15.18
CA TYR A 26 1.67 3.63 -14.52
C TYR A 26 1.76 3.50 -12.99
N ASN A 27 2.58 4.35 -12.37
CA ASN A 27 2.60 4.48 -10.92
C ASN A 27 1.31 5.11 -10.40
N GLY A 28 0.71 4.50 -9.37
CA GLY A 28 -0.50 4.96 -8.71
C GLY A 28 -0.23 5.34 -7.26
N THR A 29 -0.87 6.41 -6.77
CA THR A 29 -0.76 6.82 -5.36
C THR A 29 -2.11 7.30 -4.85
N ILE A 30 -2.52 6.79 -3.69
CA ILE A 30 -3.72 7.21 -2.97
C ILE A 30 -3.26 7.64 -1.58
N PHE A 31 -3.67 8.83 -1.15
CA PHE A 31 -3.34 9.37 0.15
C PHE A 31 -4.60 9.84 0.88
N ALA A 32 -4.74 9.49 2.15
CA ALA A 32 -5.82 9.98 3.00
C ALA A 32 -5.30 11.10 3.91
N TYR A 33 -5.87 12.29 3.78
CA TYR A 33 -5.49 13.47 4.53
C TYR A 33 -6.68 14.04 5.31
N GLY A 34 -6.43 14.59 6.50
CA GLY A 34 -7.45 15.19 7.36
C GLY A 34 -7.05 15.19 8.84
N GLN A 35 -7.82 15.88 9.66
CA GLN A 35 -7.60 15.96 11.11
C GLN A 35 -7.76 14.59 11.81
N THR A 36 -7.27 14.46 13.05
CA THR A 36 -7.52 13.25 13.85
C THR A 36 -9.02 13.03 14.02
N GLY A 37 -9.46 11.77 13.89
CA GLY A 37 -10.88 11.42 13.92
C GLY A 37 -11.65 11.65 12.60
N SER A 38 -11.03 12.18 11.55
CA SER A 38 -11.70 12.44 10.26
C SER A 38 -11.90 11.21 9.37
N GLY A 39 -11.69 9.99 9.89
CA GLY A 39 -11.90 8.76 9.12
C GLY A 39 -10.76 8.34 8.18
N LYS A 40 -9.53 8.88 8.28
CA LYS A 40 -8.39 8.45 7.43
C LYS A 40 -8.15 6.93 7.46
N THR A 41 -8.06 6.36 8.66
CA THR A 41 -7.89 4.91 8.86
C THR A 41 -9.10 4.13 8.35
N TRP A 42 -10.31 4.68 8.53
CA TRP A 42 -11.54 4.10 8.00
C TRP A 42 -11.55 4.04 6.47
N SER A 43 -11.13 5.10 5.78
CA SER A 43 -11.05 5.10 4.32
C SER A 43 -9.98 4.14 3.78
N MET A 44 -8.79 4.13 4.38
CA MET A 44 -7.66 3.31 3.88
C MET A 44 -7.77 1.84 4.28
N GLN A 45 -7.98 1.55 5.56
CA GLN A 45 -8.02 0.18 6.09
C GLN A 45 -9.46 -0.33 6.24
N GLY A 46 -10.37 0.52 6.72
CA GLY A 46 -11.74 0.12 7.03
C GLY A 46 -11.86 -0.59 8.38
N SER A 47 -12.88 -1.45 8.49
CA SER A 47 -13.14 -2.28 9.67
C SER A 47 -13.41 -3.73 9.26
N GLU A 48 -13.70 -4.59 10.25
CA GLU A 48 -14.08 -5.98 10.02
C GLU A 48 -15.45 -6.06 9.33
N GLY A 49 -15.61 -7.05 8.44
CA GLY A 49 -16.80 -7.22 7.60
C GLY A 49 -16.58 -6.72 6.17
N ASP A 50 -17.07 -7.51 5.20
CA ASP A 50 -16.75 -7.33 3.77
C ASP A 50 -17.20 -5.96 3.22
N ASP A 51 -18.32 -5.43 3.70
CA ASP A 51 -18.84 -4.12 3.29
C ASP A 51 -18.08 -2.94 3.93
N LEU A 52 -17.32 -3.19 5.01
CA LEU A 52 -16.61 -2.16 5.78
C LEU A 52 -15.11 -2.08 5.43
N GLN A 53 -14.61 -3.00 4.60
CA GLN A 53 -13.22 -2.99 4.12
C GLN A 53 -12.88 -1.68 3.39
N GLY A 54 -11.72 -1.12 3.70
CA GLY A 54 -11.17 0.09 3.08
C GLY A 54 -10.52 -0.14 1.71
N ILE A 55 -9.86 0.91 1.23
CA ILE A 55 -9.17 0.91 -0.07
C ILE A 55 -8.07 -0.17 -0.13
N ILE A 56 -7.24 -0.31 0.92
CA ILE A 56 -6.10 -1.24 0.95
C ILE A 56 -6.55 -2.70 0.80
N PRO A 57 -7.43 -3.25 1.67
CA PRO A 57 -7.86 -4.64 1.53
C PRO A 57 -8.62 -4.90 0.21
N ARG A 58 -9.48 -3.98 -0.24
CA ARG A 58 -10.18 -4.11 -1.53
C ARG A 58 -9.20 -4.12 -2.70
N MET A 59 -8.20 -3.25 -2.67
CA MET A 59 -7.15 -3.19 -3.70
C MET A 59 -6.34 -4.47 -3.77
N ASN A 60 -5.94 -5.01 -2.62
CA ASN A 60 -5.19 -6.27 -2.59
C ASN A 60 -6.02 -7.41 -3.19
N ASN A 61 -7.29 -7.56 -2.78
CA ASN A 61 -8.17 -8.60 -3.33
C ASN A 61 -8.34 -8.46 -4.85
N GLN A 62 -8.64 -7.25 -5.33
CA GLN A 62 -8.86 -7.00 -6.75
C GLN A 62 -7.58 -7.11 -7.59
N LEU A 63 -6.41 -6.79 -7.01
CA LEU A 63 -5.12 -6.96 -7.66
C LEU A 63 -4.88 -8.42 -8.03
N PHE A 64 -5.03 -9.34 -7.08
CA PHE A 64 -4.80 -10.77 -7.31
C PHE A 64 -5.82 -11.36 -8.29
N VAL A 65 -7.10 -11.00 -8.16
CA VAL A 65 -8.14 -11.39 -9.13
C VAL A 65 -7.74 -10.96 -10.55
N ARG A 66 -7.28 -9.71 -10.70
CA ARG A 66 -6.90 -9.17 -12.02
C ARG A 66 -5.63 -9.84 -12.56
N VAL A 67 -4.65 -10.17 -11.72
CA VAL A 67 -3.45 -10.92 -12.10
C VAL A 67 -3.83 -12.30 -12.64
N ASP A 68 -4.68 -13.04 -11.93
CA ASP A 68 -5.15 -14.36 -12.37
C ASP A 68 -5.86 -14.33 -13.73
N GLU A 69 -6.72 -13.33 -13.93
CA GLU A 69 -7.40 -13.12 -15.21
C GLU A 69 -6.43 -12.81 -16.35
N GLU A 70 -5.43 -11.97 -16.09
CA GLU A 70 -4.43 -11.58 -17.10
C GLU A 70 -3.51 -12.74 -17.47
N MET A 71 -3.08 -13.55 -16.49
CA MET A 71 -2.29 -14.76 -16.76
C MET A 71 -3.08 -15.79 -17.57
N LYS A 72 -4.38 -15.95 -17.32
CA LYS A 72 -5.27 -16.82 -18.13
C LYS A 72 -5.41 -16.32 -19.57
N LYS A 73 -5.56 -15.00 -19.76
CA LYS A 73 -5.71 -14.38 -21.10
C LYS A 73 -4.41 -14.36 -21.88
N ARG A 74 -3.28 -14.21 -21.19
CA ARG A 74 -1.94 -14.06 -21.77
C ARG A 74 -0.96 -15.03 -21.09
N PRO A 75 -0.92 -16.30 -21.52
CA PRO A 75 -0.11 -17.34 -20.86
C PRO A 75 1.40 -17.09 -20.84
N THR A 76 1.89 -16.16 -21.66
CA THR A 76 3.30 -15.75 -21.72
C THR A 76 3.67 -14.63 -20.74
N VAL A 77 2.67 -14.00 -20.08
CA VAL A 77 2.88 -12.93 -19.12
C VAL A 77 3.00 -13.51 -17.72
N GLN A 78 4.01 -13.07 -16.97
CA GLN A 78 4.24 -13.43 -15.58
C GLN A 78 4.18 -12.16 -14.72
N PHE A 79 3.68 -12.31 -13.50
CA PHE A 79 3.61 -11.24 -12.52
C PHE A 79 4.46 -11.63 -11.29
N LEU A 80 5.21 -10.67 -10.76
CA LEU A 80 5.84 -10.75 -9.45
C LEU A 80 5.30 -9.58 -8.64
N ILE A 81 4.65 -9.88 -7.51
CA ILE A 81 4.07 -8.86 -6.64
C ILE A 81 4.93 -8.81 -5.37
N THR A 82 5.43 -7.62 -5.05
CA THR A 82 6.14 -7.35 -3.81
C THR A 82 5.43 -6.26 -3.03
N VAL A 83 5.52 -6.33 -1.70
CA VAL A 83 5.01 -5.30 -0.79
C VAL A 83 6.10 -4.85 0.16
N SER A 84 6.14 -3.55 0.42
CA SER A 84 6.90 -2.95 1.52
C SER A 84 5.96 -2.13 2.39
N TYR A 85 6.27 -2.00 3.67
CA TYR A 85 5.44 -1.22 4.59
C TYR A 85 6.32 -0.52 5.62
N PHE A 86 6.19 0.80 5.72
CA PHE A 86 6.96 1.62 6.64
C PHE A 86 6.13 2.75 7.23
N GLU A 87 6.59 3.28 8.36
CA GLU A 87 6.04 4.46 9.01
C GLU A 87 7.12 5.54 9.09
N ILE A 88 6.73 6.79 8.86
CA ILE A 88 7.55 7.96 9.17
C ILE A 88 6.99 8.57 10.46
N TYR A 89 7.77 8.52 11.53
CA TYR A 89 7.40 9.11 12.82
C TYR A 89 8.55 9.96 13.35
N ASN A 90 8.26 11.24 13.61
CA ASN A 90 9.24 12.23 14.07
C ASN A 90 10.49 12.29 13.15
N GLU A 91 10.29 12.39 11.84
CA GLU A 91 11.35 12.40 10.81
C GLU A 91 12.23 11.14 10.76
N VAL A 92 11.82 10.06 11.43
CA VAL A 92 12.52 8.77 11.44
C VAL A 92 11.67 7.74 10.70
N ILE A 93 12.29 7.02 9.76
CA ILE A 93 11.64 5.95 8.99
C ILE A 93 11.82 4.61 9.70
N PHE A 94 10.71 3.91 9.93
CA PHE A 94 10.66 2.58 10.55
C PHE A 94 10.08 1.56 9.57
N ASP A 95 10.80 0.46 9.37
CA ASP A 95 10.27 -0.70 8.65
C ASP A 95 9.23 -1.42 9.51
N LEU A 96 7.99 -1.52 9.04
CA LEU A 96 6.89 -2.19 9.74
C LEU A 96 6.86 -3.70 9.49
N LEU A 97 7.57 -4.20 8.47
CA LEU A 97 7.70 -5.62 8.15
C LEU A 97 8.90 -6.27 8.85
N ASP A 98 9.83 -5.47 9.37
CA ASP A 98 10.97 -5.95 10.14
C ASP A 98 10.54 -6.62 11.45
N SER A 99 10.51 -7.95 11.43
CA SER A 99 10.18 -8.81 12.57
C SER A 99 11.32 -8.94 13.59
N SER A 100 12.50 -8.34 13.36
CA SER A 100 13.59 -8.41 14.32
C SER A 100 13.23 -7.67 15.61
N ASP A 101 13.16 -8.45 16.69
CA ASP A 101 12.77 -8.11 18.07
C ASP A 101 12.71 -6.60 18.38
N ARG A 102 11.49 -6.02 18.33
CA ARG A 102 11.22 -4.59 18.60
C ARG A 102 11.80 -4.12 19.94
N LYS A 103 12.03 -5.04 20.89
CA LYS A 103 12.63 -4.79 22.21
C LYS A 103 14.14 -4.49 22.17
N LYS A 104 14.86 -4.83 21.10
CA LYS A 104 16.30 -4.55 20.95
C LYS A 104 16.62 -3.28 20.17
N LYS A 105 15.62 -2.60 19.62
CA LYS A 105 15.79 -1.37 18.85
C LYS A 105 14.99 -0.25 19.51
N SER A 106 15.55 0.38 20.54
CA SER A 106 15.12 1.73 20.85
C SER A 106 15.32 2.56 19.58
N ALA A 107 14.36 3.41 19.21
CA ALA A 107 14.45 4.28 18.03
C ALA A 107 15.75 5.12 18.00
N ALA A 108 16.37 5.33 19.17
CA ALA A 108 17.66 5.99 19.34
C ALA A 108 18.89 5.15 18.92
N ALA A 109 18.81 3.82 18.84
CA ALA A 109 19.98 2.95 18.68
C ALA A 109 20.37 2.66 17.21
N LYS A 110 19.54 3.01 16.20
CA LYS A 110 19.83 2.77 14.78
C LYS A 110 19.51 3.90 13.79
N GLY A 111 19.04 5.07 14.24
CA GLY A 111 18.93 6.25 13.37
C GLY A 111 17.90 6.20 12.22
N GLY A 112 16.96 5.25 12.24
CA GLY A 112 15.96 5.09 11.18
C GLY A 112 16.52 4.55 9.85
N LEU A 113 15.63 4.24 8.91
CA LEU A 113 16.04 3.98 7.52
C LEU A 113 16.36 5.29 6.78
N GLU A 114 17.26 5.22 5.80
CA GLU A 114 17.73 6.37 5.02
C GLU A 114 16.95 6.50 3.71
N ILE A 115 16.62 7.73 3.32
CA ILE A 115 16.13 8.05 1.97
C ILE A 115 17.33 8.19 1.02
N LYS A 116 17.23 7.59 -0.17
CA LYS A 116 18.21 7.71 -1.25
C LYS A 116 17.54 7.95 -2.59
N GLU A 117 18.32 8.36 -3.58
CA GLU A 117 17.86 8.59 -4.95
C GLU A 117 18.62 7.69 -5.92
N HIS A 118 17.88 6.98 -6.77
CA HIS A 118 18.41 6.19 -7.86
C HIS A 118 18.16 6.91 -9.20
N PRO A 119 19.15 7.00 -10.11
CA PRO A 119 19.02 7.77 -11.36
C PRO A 119 17.83 7.40 -12.26
N VAL A 120 17.33 6.17 -12.14
CA VAL A 120 16.21 5.66 -12.96
C VAL A 120 14.93 5.42 -12.14
N LEU A 121 15.07 4.99 -10.88
CA LEU A 121 13.90 4.58 -10.07
C LEU A 121 13.37 5.73 -9.21
N GLY A 122 14.11 6.83 -9.11
CA GLY A 122 13.77 7.97 -8.26
C GLY A 122 14.10 7.71 -6.79
N VAL A 123 13.31 8.32 -5.91
CA VAL A 123 13.51 8.29 -4.46
C VAL A 123 13.05 6.96 -3.86
N TYR A 124 13.87 6.37 -3.00
CA TYR A 124 13.59 5.09 -2.33
C TYR A 124 14.16 5.05 -0.91
N VAL A 125 13.68 4.12 -0.09
CA VAL A 125 14.16 3.89 1.28
C VAL A 125 15.19 2.77 1.28
N LYS A 126 16.43 3.07 1.64
CA LYS A 126 17.51 2.09 1.68
C LYS A 126 17.32 1.14 2.86
N GLY A 127 17.29 -0.16 2.55
CA GLY A 127 17.20 -1.23 3.56
C GLY A 127 15.77 -1.54 4.03
N LEU A 128 14.77 -0.96 3.37
CA LEU A 128 13.36 -1.32 3.54
C LEU A 128 13.12 -2.74 3.00
N GLN A 129 12.44 -3.58 3.77
CA GLN A 129 12.09 -4.93 3.33
C GLN A 129 11.01 -4.90 2.24
N GLU A 130 11.26 -5.67 1.19
CA GLU A 130 10.28 -6.01 0.15
C GLU A 130 9.99 -7.51 0.23
N ILE A 131 8.74 -7.85 0.54
CA ILE A 131 8.29 -9.23 0.68
C ILE A 131 7.52 -9.62 -0.58
N VAL A 132 7.89 -10.77 -1.16
CA VAL A 132 7.13 -11.40 -2.24
C VAL A 132 5.83 -11.94 -1.66
N VAL A 133 4.70 -11.58 -2.27
CA VAL A 133 3.36 -12.03 -1.88
C VAL A 133 2.76 -12.89 -2.99
N GLU A 134 2.06 -13.93 -2.58
CA GLU A 134 1.40 -14.93 -3.44
C GLU A 134 -0.11 -14.94 -3.22
#